data_AF-A0A0F7TJP1-F1
#
_entry.id   AF-A0A0F7TJP1-F1
#
_cell.length_a   1.000
_cell.length_b   1.000
_cell.length_c   1.000
_cell.angle_alpha   90.00
_cell.angle_beta   90.00
_cell.angle_gamma   90.00
#
_symmetry.space_group_name_H-M   'P 1'
#
loop_
_entity.id
_entity.type
_entity.pdbx_description
1 polymer ?
#
loop_
_entity_poly.entity_id
_entity_poly.type
_entity_poly.pdbx_seq_one_letter_code
_entity_poly.pdbx_strand_id
1 'polypeptide(L)'
;MCFMPPVLATSRRHQASMSFWMTQKLLLESWSASFTRKTIATNLLALCVEKYQRRLQSLSDPIEFIESIPEVYALPLTSTKTLKEVAARFARINISNYLREETVQIAYNSVAQSVPEFVKDLLDLYIQAPLLGNCENCGQHVEMLALQGRCRRCRRGTTAI
;
A
#
# COMPACT_ATOMS: atom_id res chain seq x y z
N MET A 1 -37.82 -36.19 -67.09
CA MET A 1 -36.40 -36.16 -66.64
C MET A 1 -36.04 -34.69 -66.45
N CYS A 2 -36.09 -34.17 -65.21
CA CYS A 2 -34.92 -33.97 -64.32
C CYS A 2 -34.10 -32.75 -64.79
N PHE A 3 -33.75 -31.70 -64.03
CA PHE A 3 -33.56 -31.49 -62.59
C PHE A 3 -33.71 -29.97 -62.27
N MET A 4 -34.19 -29.63 -61.07
CA MET A 4 -34.11 -28.27 -60.49
C MET A 4 -32.66 -27.89 -60.17
N PRO A 5 -32.32 -26.58 -60.08
CA PRO A 5 -31.08 -26.15 -59.43
C PRO A 5 -31.25 -26.09 -57.91
N PRO A 6 -30.28 -26.52 -57.09
CA PRO A 6 -30.25 -26.14 -55.69
C PRO A 6 -29.53 -24.79 -55.56
N VAL A 7 -30.24 -23.79 -55.07
CA VAL A 7 -29.66 -22.56 -54.53
C VAL A 7 -28.97 -22.92 -53.20
N LEU A 8 -27.65 -23.01 -53.22
CA LEU A 8 -26.82 -23.07 -52.00
C LEU A 8 -26.76 -21.69 -51.34
N ALA A 9 -27.81 -21.35 -50.59
CA ALA A 9 -27.83 -20.19 -49.69
C ALA A 9 -27.62 -20.62 -48.23
N THR A 10 -26.44 -21.14 -47.91
CA THR A 10 -26.04 -21.44 -46.52
C THR A 10 -24.57 -21.07 -46.29
N SER A 11 -24.22 -19.78 -46.34
CA SER A 11 -22.90 -19.34 -45.88
C SER A 11 -22.84 -17.86 -45.49
N ARG A 12 -23.74 -17.42 -44.59
CA ARG A 12 -23.56 -16.15 -43.85
C ARG A 12 -23.95 -16.24 -42.36
N ARG A 13 -24.85 -17.15 -41.98
CA ARG A 13 -25.26 -17.32 -40.57
C ARG A 13 -24.22 -18.00 -39.68
N HIS A 14 -23.36 -18.87 -40.22
CA HIS A 14 -22.32 -19.54 -39.41
C HIS A 14 -21.10 -18.65 -39.13
N GLN A 15 -20.72 -17.74 -40.04
CA GLN A 15 -19.62 -16.80 -39.81
C GLN A 15 -19.94 -15.76 -38.73
N ALA A 16 -21.18 -15.26 -38.66
CA ALA A 16 -21.59 -14.28 -37.65
C ALA A 16 -21.71 -14.87 -36.23
N SER A 17 -22.04 -16.16 -36.11
CA SER A 17 -22.06 -16.86 -34.82
C SER A 17 -20.64 -17.05 -34.28
N MET A 18 -19.73 -17.53 -35.14
CA MET A 18 -18.32 -17.78 -34.76
C MET A 18 -17.58 -16.51 -34.32
N SER A 19 -17.80 -15.36 -34.98
CA SER A 19 -17.16 -14.09 -34.60
C SER A 19 -17.65 -13.55 -33.24
N PHE A 20 -18.92 -13.78 -32.91
CA PHE A 20 -19.50 -13.41 -31.60
C PHE A 20 -18.90 -14.25 -30.47
N TRP A 21 -18.77 -15.57 -30.65
CA TRP A 21 -18.13 -16.45 -29.66
C TRP A 21 -16.63 -16.17 -29.52
N MET A 22 -15.92 -15.85 -30.61
CA MET A 22 -14.49 -15.48 -30.57
C MET A 22 -14.25 -14.17 -29.84
N THR A 23 -15.08 -13.14 -30.06
CA THR A 23 -14.95 -11.86 -29.34
C THR A 23 -15.29 -12.02 -27.85
N GLN A 24 -16.31 -12.80 -27.51
CA GLN A 24 -16.63 -13.11 -26.11
C GLN A 24 -15.51 -13.89 -25.41
N LYS A 25 -14.89 -14.86 -26.10
CA LYS A 25 -13.72 -15.60 -25.58
C LYS A 25 -12.51 -14.69 -25.35
N LEU A 26 -12.17 -13.83 -26.31
CA LEU A 26 -11.07 -12.87 -26.18
C LEU A 26 -11.30 -11.85 -25.06
N LEU A 27 -12.55 -11.42 -24.85
CA LEU A 27 -12.91 -10.53 -23.74
C LEU A 27 -12.79 -11.23 -22.38
N LEU A 28 -13.19 -12.51 -22.29
CA LEU A 28 -13.03 -13.32 -21.08
C LEU A 28 -11.55 -13.59 -20.75
N GLU A 29 -10.73 -13.85 -21.75
CA GLU A 29 -9.27 -14.04 -21.60
C GLU A 29 -8.56 -12.74 -21.23
N SER A 30 -8.95 -11.61 -21.82
CA SER A 30 -8.43 -10.28 -21.45
C SER A 30 -8.85 -9.88 -20.03
N TRP A 31 -10.10 -10.13 -19.67
CA TRP A 31 -10.63 -9.85 -18.34
C TRP A 31 -9.96 -10.75 -17.28
N SER A 32 -9.80 -12.04 -17.55
CA SER A 32 -9.10 -12.97 -16.65
C SER A 32 -7.61 -12.63 -16.52
N ALA A 33 -6.94 -12.20 -17.59
CA ALA A 33 -5.56 -11.71 -17.53
C ALA A 33 -5.43 -10.42 -16.72
N SER A 34 -6.36 -9.47 -16.88
CA SER A 34 -6.41 -8.24 -16.08
C SER A 34 -6.68 -8.51 -14.61
N PHE A 35 -7.63 -9.41 -14.31
CA PHE A 35 -7.94 -9.85 -12.95
C PHE A 35 -6.75 -10.57 -12.31
N THR A 36 -6.15 -11.54 -13.00
CA THR A 36 -4.97 -12.29 -12.52
C THR A 36 -3.80 -11.34 -12.25
N ARG A 37 -3.54 -10.37 -13.14
CA ARG A 37 -2.50 -9.35 -12.94
C ARG A 37 -2.75 -8.51 -11.70
N LYS A 38 -4.00 -8.08 -11.47
CA LYS A 38 -4.39 -7.32 -10.27
C LYS A 38 -4.20 -8.16 -9.00
N THR A 39 -4.67 -9.40 -8.98
CA THR A 39 -4.56 -10.30 -7.81
C THR A 39 -3.09 -10.64 -7.47
N ILE A 40 -2.25 -10.86 -8.49
CA ILE A 40 -0.81 -11.09 -8.29
C ILE A 40 -0.15 -9.83 -7.72
N ALA A 41 -0.46 -8.65 -8.27
CA ALA A 41 0.09 -7.38 -7.79
C ALA A 41 -0.29 -7.09 -6.32
N THR A 42 -1.54 -7.38 -5.92
CA THR A 42 -1.98 -7.20 -4.52
C THR A 42 -1.29 -8.17 -3.56
N ASN A 43 -1.10 -9.43 -3.98
CA ASN A 43 -0.44 -10.43 -3.14
C ASN A 43 1.07 -10.13 -2.98
N LEU A 44 1.74 -9.70 -4.06
CA LEU A 44 3.14 -9.29 -4.00
C LEU A 44 3.33 -8.05 -3.11
N LEU A 45 2.43 -7.06 -3.22
CA LEU A 45 2.45 -5.90 -2.34
C LEU A 45 2.29 -6.30 -0.87
N ALA A 46 1.34 -7.18 -0.55
CA ALA A 46 1.14 -7.64 0.82
C ALA A 46 2.40 -8.29 1.38
N LEU A 47 3.09 -9.12 0.58
CA LEU A 47 4.36 -9.73 0.96
C LEU A 47 5.48 -8.69 1.13
N CYS A 48 5.54 -7.67 0.27
CA CYS A 48 6.50 -6.56 0.41
C CYS A 48 6.27 -5.79 1.72
N VAL A 49 5.01 -5.45 2.02
CA VAL A 49 4.62 -4.77 3.26
C VAL A 49 5.04 -5.61 4.48
N GLU A 50 4.72 -6.89 4.48
CA GLU A 50 5.06 -7.79 5.58
C GLU A 50 6.57 -7.93 5.78
N LYS A 51 7.34 -8.09 4.70
CA LYS A 51 8.81 -8.15 4.76
C LYS A 51 9.42 -6.85 5.25
N TYR A 52 8.92 -5.71 4.76
CA TYR A 52 9.39 -4.40 5.18
C TYR A 52 9.10 -4.16 6.67
N GLN A 53 7.87 -4.45 7.12
CA GLN A 53 7.52 -4.39 8.54
C GLN A 53 8.40 -5.27 9.42
N ARG A 54 8.67 -6.51 9.00
CA ARG A 54 9.58 -7.40 9.73
C ARG A 54 11.00 -6.84 9.79
N ARG A 55 11.52 -6.28 8.70
CA ARG A 55 12.85 -5.65 8.68
C ARG A 55 12.92 -4.49 9.67
N LEU A 56 11.92 -3.62 9.66
CA LEU A 56 11.81 -2.47 10.57
C LEU A 56 11.77 -2.89 12.06
N GLN A 57 11.10 -4.00 12.39
CA GLN A 57 11.05 -4.51 13.76
C GLN A 57 12.42 -5.02 14.26
N SER A 58 13.23 -5.57 13.36
CA SER A 58 14.58 -6.08 13.67
C SER A 58 15.70 -5.06 13.43
N LEU A 59 15.36 -3.84 13.00
CA LEU A 59 16.33 -2.86 12.54
C LEU A 59 17.14 -2.30 13.70
N SER A 60 18.46 -2.39 13.62
CA SER A 60 19.38 -1.83 14.59
C SER A 60 19.96 -0.48 14.17
N ASP A 61 20.07 -0.24 12.86
CA ASP A 61 20.70 0.96 12.30
C ASP A 61 19.65 1.95 11.78
N PRO A 62 19.51 3.14 12.40
CA PRO A 62 18.61 4.18 11.93
C PRO A 62 18.90 4.67 10.51
N ILE A 63 20.17 4.65 10.07
CA ILE A 63 20.57 5.11 8.73
C ILE A 63 19.94 4.23 7.66
N GLU A 64 19.98 2.90 7.84
CA GLU A 64 19.35 1.95 6.93
C GLU A 64 17.86 2.26 6.72
N PHE A 65 17.15 2.66 7.78
CA PHE A 65 15.76 3.08 7.64
C PHE A 65 15.64 4.35 6.80
N ILE A 66 16.42 5.39 7.12
CA ILE A 66 16.35 6.68 6.42
C ILE A 66 16.67 6.51 4.93
N GLU A 67 17.71 5.75 4.60
CA GLU A 67 18.12 5.48 3.21
C GLU A 67 17.09 4.64 2.44
N SER A 68 16.25 3.86 3.12
CA SER A 68 15.16 3.10 2.46
C SER A 68 13.99 3.98 1.98
N ILE A 69 13.83 5.19 2.53
CA ILE A 69 12.65 6.04 2.27
C ILE A 69 12.52 6.42 0.80
N PRO A 70 13.56 6.92 0.10
CA PRO A 70 13.46 7.23 -1.33
C PRO A 70 12.98 6.04 -2.17
N GLU A 71 13.46 4.83 -1.88
CA GLU A 71 13.05 3.62 -2.60
C GLU A 71 11.57 3.31 -2.39
N VAL A 72 11.08 3.39 -1.15
CA VAL A 72 9.66 3.18 -0.84
C VAL A 72 8.77 4.22 -1.55
N TYR A 73 9.23 5.47 -1.62
CA TYR A 73 8.44 6.56 -2.18
C TYR A 73 8.50 6.64 -3.71
N ALA A 74 9.56 6.11 -4.33
CA ALA A 74 9.68 5.97 -5.78
C ALA A 74 8.71 4.94 -6.39
N LEU A 75 8.14 4.04 -5.58
CA LEU A 75 7.23 3.02 -6.07
C LEU A 75 5.85 3.58 -6.48
N PRO A 76 5.19 3.04 -7.53
CA PRO A 76 3.93 3.57 -8.08
C PRO A 76 2.76 3.62 -7.07
N LEU A 77 2.03 4.75 -7.04
CA LEU A 77 0.98 5.05 -6.06
C LEU A 77 -0.18 4.03 -5.97
N THR A 78 -0.51 3.35 -7.06
CA THR A 78 -1.70 2.47 -7.14
C THR A 78 -1.58 1.20 -6.30
N SER A 79 -0.37 0.81 -5.92
CA SER A 79 -0.09 -0.31 -5.03
C SER A 79 0.57 0.12 -3.72
N THR A 80 1.32 1.21 -3.67
CA THR A 80 2.27 1.42 -2.54
C THR A 80 1.78 2.28 -1.40
N LYS A 81 0.52 2.73 -1.41
CA LYS A 81 -0.04 3.53 -0.30
C LYS A 81 0.21 2.87 1.07
N THR A 82 0.08 1.55 1.16
CA THR A 82 0.36 0.79 2.39
C THR A 82 1.83 0.77 2.81
N LEU A 83 2.78 0.74 1.87
CA LEU A 83 4.22 0.79 2.20
C LEU A 83 4.62 2.17 2.74
N LYS A 84 4.14 3.24 2.08
CA LYS A 84 4.37 4.62 2.49
C LYS A 84 3.80 4.88 3.89
N GLU A 85 2.57 4.40 4.14
CA GLU A 85 1.94 4.44 5.46
C GLU A 85 2.75 3.70 6.53
N VAL A 86 3.31 2.52 6.22
CA VAL A 86 4.18 1.80 7.15
C VAL A 86 5.45 2.58 7.48
N ALA A 87 6.14 3.12 6.46
CA ALA A 87 7.34 3.92 6.65
C ALA A 87 7.06 5.18 7.49
N ALA A 88 5.99 5.91 7.17
CA ALA A 88 5.61 7.12 7.90
C ALA A 88 5.22 6.84 9.36
N ARG A 89 4.49 5.74 9.63
CA ARG A 89 4.16 5.34 11.00
C ARG A 89 5.39 4.91 11.79
N PHE A 90 6.33 4.20 11.17
CA PHE A 90 7.57 3.82 11.82
C PHE A 90 8.44 5.04 12.13
N ALA A 91 8.58 5.96 11.16
CA ALA A 91 9.25 7.25 11.38
C ALA A 91 8.62 7.99 12.55
N ARG A 92 7.30 8.13 12.58
CA ARG A 92 6.60 8.84 13.65
C ARG A 92 6.95 8.38 15.06
N ILE A 93 7.15 7.07 15.23
CA ILE A 93 7.47 6.48 16.54
C ILE A 93 8.95 6.71 16.90
N ASN A 94 9.86 6.53 15.94
CA ASN A 94 11.29 6.39 16.24
C ASN A 94 12.13 7.63 15.90
N ILE A 95 11.68 8.49 14.99
CA ILE A 95 12.51 9.53 14.39
C ILE A 95 12.99 10.57 15.42
N SER A 96 12.19 10.85 16.44
CA SER A 96 12.60 11.77 17.53
C SER A 96 13.79 11.24 18.35
N ASN A 97 13.96 9.92 18.44
CA ASN A 97 15.11 9.30 19.08
C ASN A 97 16.30 9.26 18.12
N TYR A 98 16.05 8.91 16.86
CA TYR A 98 17.08 8.82 15.82
C TYR A 98 17.75 10.16 15.51
N LEU A 99 16.98 11.24 15.45
CA LEU A 99 17.50 12.59 15.15
C LEU A 99 18.37 13.20 16.28
N ARG A 100 18.58 12.47 17.39
CA ARG A 100 19.56 12.86 18.41
C ARG A 100 21.00 12.58 17.95
N GLU A 101 21.17 11.71 16.97
CA GLU A 101 22.45 11.42 16.34
C GLU A 101 22.64 12.32 15.11
N GLU A 102 23.76 13.05 15.06
CA GLU A 102 24.02 14.07 14.03
C GLU A 102 24.10 13.46 12.61
N THR A 103 24.72 12.29 12.48
CA THR A 103 24.82 11.53 11.22
C THR A 103 23.44 11.22 10.65
N VAL A 104 22.52 10.76 11.52
CA VAL A 104 21.15 10.44 11.15
C VAL A 104 20.35 11.69 10.82
N GLN A 105 20.59 12.79 11.54
CA GLN A 105 19.97 14.08 11.24
C GLN A 105 20.37 14.59 9.86
N ILE A 106 21.65 14.49 9.48
CA ILE A 106 22.14 14.87 8.14
C ILE A 106 21.48 14.02 7.06
N ALA A 107 21.45 12.69 7.25
CA ALA A 107 20.79 11.77 6.32
C ALA A 107 19.30 12.08 6.17
N TYR A 108 18.61 12.31 7.29
CA TYR A 108 17.20 12.68 7.28
C TYR A 108 16.94 13.99 6.53
N ASN A 109 17.76 15.02 6.75
CA ASN A 109 17.59 16.30 6.07
C ASN A 109 17.75 16.16 4.54
N SER A 110 18.70 15.32 4.10
CA SER A 110 18.88 14.99 2.68
C SER A 110 17.64 14.28 2.10
N VAL A 111 17.11 13.29 2.82
CA VAL A 111 15.89 12.57 2.42
C VAL A 111 14.66 13.49 2.43
N ALA A 112 14.52 14.36 3.43
CA ALA A 112 13.39 15.28 3.54
C ALA A 112 13.35 16.30 2.38
N GLN A 113 14.51 16.71 1.88
CA GLN A 113 14.62 17.58 0.71
C GLN A 113 14.31 16.85 -0.60
N SER A 114 14.74 15.59 -0.72
CA SER A 114 14.54 14.79 -1.94
C SER A 114 13.15 14.14 -2.04
N VAL A 115 12.50 13.88 -0.90
CA VAL A 115 11.22 13.18 -0.81
C VAL A 115 10.24 13.99 0.06
N PRO A 116 9.74 15.14 -0.41
CA PRO A 116 8.85 15.99 0.37
C PRO A 116 7.50 15.32 0.69
N GLU A 117 7.05 14.36 -0.13
CA GLU A 117 5.84 13.58 0.11
C GLU A 117 5.93 12.77 1.41
N PHE A 118 7.11 12.25 1.74
CA PHE A 118 7.33 11.55 3.01
C PHE A 118 7.16 12.49 4.19
N VAL A 119 7.71 13.70 4.11
CA VAL A 119 7.58 14.71 5.17
C VAL A 119 6.10 15.09 5.34
N LYS A 120 5.38 15.26 4.23
CA LYS A 120 3.94 15.52 4.25
C LYS A 120 3.16 14.39 4.91
N ASP A 121 3.38 13.14 4.51
CA ASP A 121 2.69 11.97 5.08
C ASP A 121 2.98 11.84 6.58
N LEU A 122 4.22 12.11 7.00
CA LEU A 122 4.61 12.13 8.41
C LEU A 122 3.89 13.25 9.18
N LEU A 123 3.84 14.47 8.64
CA LEU A 123 3.12 15.60 9.25
C LEU A 123 1.62 15.33 9.33
N ASP A 124 1.02 14.76 8.29
CA ASP A 124 -0.40 14.40 8.26
C ASP A 124 -0.73 13.41 9.39
N LEU A 125 0.15 12.46 9.71
CA LEU A 125 -0.02 11.58 10.86
C LEU A 125 -0.01 12.35 12.19
N TYR A 126 0.87 13.33 12.37
CA TYR A 126 0.89 14.18 13.56
C TYR A 126 -0.38 15.04 13.66
N ILE A 127 -0.89 15.57 12.55
CA ILE A 127 -2.12 16.39 12.55
C ILE A 127 -3.35 15.52 12.87
N GLN A 128 -3.45 14.33 12.29
CA GLN A 128 -4.63 13.45 12.45
C GLN A 128 -4.76 12.85 13.85
N ALA A 129 -3.64 12.60 14.51
CA ALA A 129 -3.62 11.95 15.81
C ALA A 129 -2.46 12.46 16.68
N PRO A 130 -2.47 13.72 17.16
CA PRO A 130 -1.30 14.39 17.71
C PRO A 130 -0.63 13.70 18.88
N LEU A 131 -1.41 12.99 19.71
CA LEU A 131 -0.89 12.27 20.87
C LEU A 131 -0.88 10.75 20.61
N LEU A 132 0.30 10.14 20.75
CA LEU A 132 0.46 8.69 20.87
C LEU A 132 0.82 8.35 22.31
N GLY A 133 0.33 7.23 22.81
CA GLY A 133 0.61 6.76 24.16
C GLY A 133 0.46 5.25 24.30
N ASN A 134 0.52 4.77 25.54
CA ASN A 134 0.36 3.37 25.87
C ASN A 134 -1.04 3.12 26.46
N CYS A 135 -1.63 2.00 26.11
CA CYS A 135 -2.91 1.55 26.62
C CYS A 135 -2.79 0.10 27.04
N GLU A 136 -3.15 -0.21 28.28
CA GLU A 136 -3.09 -1.57 28.84
C GLU A 136 -3.88 -2.59 28.01
N ASN A 137 -4.97 -2.15 27.38
CA ASN A 137 -5.83 -3.01 26.56
C ASN A 137 -5.47 -3.02 25.08
N CYS A 138 -4.83 -1.97 24.55
CA CYS A 138 -4.61 -1.80 23.11
C CYS A 138 -3.13 -1.81 22.70
N GLY A 139 -2.21 -1.85 23.66
CA GLY A 139 -0.77 -1.88 23.43
C GLY A 139 -0.11 -0.50 23.42
N GLN A 140 1.06 -0.45 22.80
CA GLN A 140 1.92 0.74 22.75
C GLN A 140 1.67 1.57 21.49
N HIS A 141 2.09 2.84 21.53
CA HIS A 141 2.00 3.78 20.40
C HIS A 141 0.59 3.92 19.80
N VAL A 142 -0.43 3.84 20.66
CA VAL A 142 -1.83 3.99 20.27
C VAL A 142 -2.24 5.46 20.25
N GLU A 143 -3.14 5.82 19.35
CA GLU A 143 -3.72 7.17 19.33
C GLU A 143 -4.48 7.48 20.61
N MET A 144 -4.21 8.64 21.17
CA MET A 144 -4.80 9.12 22.41
C MET A 144 -5.66 10.35 22.15
N LEU A 145 -6.71 10.51 22.95
CA LEU A 145 -7.47 11.75 23.04
C LEU A 145 -6.61 12.77 23.77
N ALA A 146 -6.13 13.78 23.04
CA ALA A 146 -5.13 14.75 23.53
C ALA A 146 -5.51 15.40 24.87
N LEU A 147 -6.79 15.71 25.09
CA LEU A 147 -7.26 16.37 26.32
C LEU A 147 -7.43 15.43 27.53
N GLN A 148 -7.47 14.12 27.32
CA GLN A 148 -7.86 13.16 28.35
C GLN A 148 -6.82 12.04 28.59
N GLY A 149 -5.80 11.92 27.73
CA GLY A 149 -4.82 10.84 27.80
C GLY A 149 -5.45 9.45 27.65
N ARG A 150 -6.66 9.36 27.08
CA ARG A 150 -7.39 8.09 26.91
C ARG A 150 -7.18 7.54 25.51
N CYS A 151 -7.05 6.23 25.40
CA CYS A 151 -6.97 5.54 24.12
C CYS A 151 -8.19 5.87 23.25
N ARG A 152 -7.96 6.30 22.01
CA ARG A 152 -9.03 6.63 21.06
C ARG A 152 -9.89 5.41 20.72
N ARG A 153 -9.30 4.21 20.75
CA ARG A 153 -9.96 2.94 20.40
C ARG A 153 -10.87 2.42 21.52
N CYS A 154 -10.35 2.22 22.73
CA CYS A 154 -11.14 1.62 23.83
C CYS A 154 -11.65 2.64 24.86
N ARG A 155 -11.30 3.92 24.70
CA ARG A 155 -11.64 5.03 25.62
C ARG A 155 -11.13 4.85 27.06
N ARG A 156 -10.27 3.86 27.31
CA ARG A 156 -9.57 3.67 28.59
C ARG A 156 -8.23 4.42 28.55
N GLY A 157 -7.87 5.07 29.64
CA GLY A 157 -6.51 5.59 29.85
C GLY A 157 -5.65 4.56 30.56
N THR A 158 -4.35 4.81 30.64
CA THR A 158 -3.51 4.20 31.68
C THR A 158 -4.11 4.59 33.03
N THR A 159 -4.38 3.61 33.90
CA THR A 159 -4.61 3.93 35.32
C THR A 159 -3.34 4.61 35.81
N ALA A 160 -3.45 5.86 36.26
CA ALA A 160 -2.34 6.57 36.88
C ALA A 160 -1.80 5.70 38.02
N ILE A 161 -0.51 5.39 37.97
CA ILE A 161 0.27 4.85 39.10
C ILE A 161 0.77 6.06 39.88
#